data_AF-A0A5A8CTX2-F1
#
_entry.id   AF-A0A5A8CTX2-F1
#
_cell.length_a   1.000
_cell.length_b   1.000
_cell.length_c   1.000
_cell.angle_alpha   90.00
_cell.angle_beta   90.00
_cell.angle_gamma   90.00
#
_symmetry.space_group_name_H-M   'P 1'
#
loop_
_entity.id
_entity.type
_entity.pdbx_description
1 polymer ?
#
loop_
_entity_poly.entity_id
_entity_poly.type
_entity_poly.pdbx_seq_one_letter_code
_entity_poly.pdbx_strand_id
1 'polypeptide(L)'
;MWNGFITFLSFVIFGSIPMWFYVVFYAAGNRDAGIQFAVACVATALTMFLLGFTKARIVKAACCSAVKQGLLMMMNGSFAAAAAYLVGWGLEAALGVNLAGAQSG
;
A
#
# COMPACT_ATOMS: atom_id res chain seq x y z
N MET A 1 17.38 21.71 -8.04
CA MET A 1 17.09 20.59 -8.96
C MET A 1 17.20 19.22 -8.29
N TRP A 2 18.13 18.97 -7.36
CA TRP A 2 18.27 17.67 -6.68
C TRP A 2 17.09 17.21 -5.81
N ASN A 3 16.32 18.13 -5.23
CA ASN A 3 15.21 17.76 -4.32
C ASN A 3 14.14 16.89 -5.01
N GLY A 4 13.77 17.19 -6.26
CA GLY A 4 12.77 16.39 -6.99
C GLY A 4 13.22 14.96 -7.28
N PHE A 5 14.51 14.78 -7.57
CA PHE A 5 15.11 13.46 -7.79
C PHE A 5 15.05 12.60 -6.51
N ILE A 6 15.35 13.20 -5.36
CA ILE A 6 15.32 12.52 -4.06
C ILE A 6 13.89 12.09 -3.69
N THR A 7 12.88 12.94 -3.96
CA THR A 7 11.48 12.61 -3.72
C THR A 7 11.00 11.48 -4.62
N PHE A 8 11.36 11.52 -5.91
CA PHE A 8 11.04 10.45 -6.86
C PHE A 8 11.62 9.11 -6.40
N LEU A 9 12.91 9.10 -6.06
CA LEU A 9 13.59 7.88 -5.62
C LEU A 9 13.00 7.34 -4.31
N SER A 10 12.62 8.23 -3.40
CA SER A 10 11.91 7.86 -2.16
C SER A 10 10.56 7.20 -2.46
N PHE A 11 9.76 7.76 -3.39
CA PHE A 11 8.48 7.15 -3.77
C PHE A 11 8.65 5.77 -4.40
N VAL A 12 9.65 5.59 -5.25
CA VAL A 12 9.95 4.28 -5.86
C VAL A 12 10.32 3.26 -4.78
N ILE A 13 11.26 3.59 -3.89
CA ILE A 13 11.72 2.67 -2.85
C ILE A 13 10.57 2.36 -1.87
N PHE A 14 9.98 3.37 -1.24
CA PHE A 14 8.94 3.17 -0.23
C PHE A 14 7.62 2.64 -0.81
N GLY A 15 7.27 3.03 -2.03
CA GLY A 15 6.08 2.52 -2.73
C GLY A 15 6.24 1.08 -3.23
N SER A 16 7.48 0.61 -3.44
CA SER A 16 7.74 -0.78 -3.85
C SER A 16 7.69 -1.79 -2.69
N ILE A 17 7.77 -1.34 -1.43
CA ILE A 17 7.84 -2.25 -0.26
C ILE A 17 6.65 -3.23 -0.22
N PRO A 18 5.37 -2.81 -0.39
CA PRO A 18 4.25 -3.74 -0.42
C PRO A 18 4.29 -4.72 -1.60
N MET A 19 4.80 -4.29 -2.75
CA MET A 19 4.92 -5.13 -3.95
C MET A 19 5.93 -6.25 -3.77
N TRP A 20 7.02 -6.01 -3.03
CA TRP A 20 8.02 -7.04 -2.73
C TRP A 20 7.43 -8.23 -1.97
N PHE A 21 6.41 -8.02 -1.13
CA PHE A 21 5.73 -9.13 -0.47
C PHE A 21 5.06 -10.06 -1.48
N TYR A 22 4.36 -9.52 -2.49
CA TYR A 22 3.78 -10.35 -3.55
C TYR A 22 4.85 -11.15 -4.31
N VAL A 23 5.99 -10.54 -4.63
CA VAL A 23 7.10 -11.22 -5.32
C VAL A 23 7.65 -12.38 -4.48
N VAL A 24 7.86 -12.17 -3.18
CA VAL A 24 8.37 -13.22 -2.28
C VAL A 24 7.34 -14.34 -2.09
N PHE A 25 6.06 -14.02 -1.91
CA PHE A 25 5.01 -15.06 -1.79
C PHE A 25 4.85 -15.88 -3.06
N TYR A 26 4.96 -15.25 -4.23
CA TYR A 26 4.97 -15.94 -5.51
C TYR A 26 6.19 -16.86 -5.63
N ALA A 27 7.39 -16.37 -5.26
CA ALA A 27 8.62 -17.17 -5.28
C ALA A 27 8.60 -18.34 -4.27
N ALA A 28 7.89 -18.19 -3.15
CA ALA A 28 7.70 -19.24 -2.16
C ALA A 28 6.70 -20.34 -2.59
N GLY A 29 6.13 -20.26 -3.79
CA GLY A 29 5.21 -21.26 -4.34
C GLY A 29 3.81 -21.25 -3.73
N ASN A 30 3.48 -20.25 -2.93
CA ASN A 30 2.20 -20.16 -2.24
C ASN A 30 1.21 -19.43 -3.15
N ARG A 31 0.24 -20.13 -3.75
CA ARG A 31 -0.69 -19.58 -4.76
C ARG A 31 -2.07 -19.18 -4.21
N ASP A 32 -2.23 -19.21 -2.90
CA ASP A 32 -3.48 -18.76 -2.30
C ASP A 32 -3.59 -17.24 -2.39
N ALA A 33 -4.36 -16.78 -3.37
CA ALA A 33 -4.53 -15.35 -3.65
C ALA A 33 -5.20 -14.60 -2.49
N GLY A 34 -6.02 -15.28 -1.67
CA GLY A 34 -6.65 -14.67 -0.49
C GLY A 34 -5.62 -14.37 0.59
N ILE A 35 -4.72 -15.33 0.86
CA ILE A 35 -3.63 -15.15 1.83
C ILE A 35 -2.65 -14.08 1.35
N GLN A 36 -2.28 -14.09 0.06
CA GLN A 36 -1.39 -13.08 -0.52
C GLN A 36 -1.95 -11.67 -0.39
N PHE A 37 -3.24 -11.49 -0.72
CA PHE A 37 -3.91 -10.20 -0.61
C PHE A 37 -3.98 -9.71 0.83
N ALA A 38 -4.35 -10.59 1.77
CA ALA A 38 -4.42 -10.25 3.19
C ALA A 38 -3.04 -9.81 3.73
N VAL A 39 -1.98 -10.55 3.41
CA VAL A 39 -0.62 -10.21 3.85
C VAL A 39 -0.15 -8.89 3.23
N ALA A 40 -0.43 -8.66 1.95
CA ALA A 40 -0.10 -7.41 1.29
C ALA A 40 -0.85 -6.21 1.88
N CYS A 41 -2.13 -6.36 2.21
CA CYS A 41 -2.90 -5.33 2.91
C CYS A 41 -2.29 -5.00 4.28
N VAL A 42 -1.94 -6.02 5.08
CA VAL A 42 -1.29 -5.82 6.39
C VAL A 42 0.09 -5.17 6.23
N ALA A 43 0.89 -5.61 5.26
CA ALA A 43 2.19 -5.03 4.97
C ALA A 43 2.08 -3.56 4.51
N THR A 44 1.07 -3.23 3.71
CA THR A 44 0.78 -1.86 3.26
C THR A 44 0.36 -0.97 4.43
N ALA A 45 -0.52 -1.48 5.30
CA ALA A 45 -0.94 -0.80 6.52
C ALA A 45 0.26 -0.50 7.44
N LEU A 46 1.11 -1.50 7.68
CA LEU A 46 2.31 -1.37 8.50
C LEU A 46 3.30 -0.37 7.90
N THR A 47 3.58 -0.44 6.59
CA THR A 47 4.48 0.52 5.94
C THR A 47 3.95 1.95 6.01
N MET A 48 2.67 2.18 5.73
CA MET A 48 2.06 3.51 5.86
C MET A 48 2.08 4.03 7.30
N PHE A 49 1.85 3.15 8.29
CA PHE A 49 1.95 3.51 9.70
C PHE A 49 3.38 3.89 10.11
N LEU A 50 4.38 3.07 9.75
CA LEU A 50 5.79 3.33 10.04
C LEU A 50 6.29 4.60 9.37
N LEU A 51 5.89 4.85 8.11
CA LEU A 51 6.23 6.09 7.40
C LEU A 51 5.62 7.31 8.08
N GLY A 52 4.35 7.24 8.48
CA GLY A 52 3.70 8.33 9.21
C GLY A 52 4.31 8.58 10.59
N PHE A 53 4.69 7.50 11.29
CA PHE A 53 5.40 7.59 12.57
C PHE A 53 6.80 8.21 12.43
N THR A 54 7.57 7.78 11.42
CA THR A 54 8.92 8.28 11.15
C THR A 54 8.88 9.74 10.72
N LYS A 55 7.93 10.10 9.85
CA LYS A 55 7.66 11.49 9.47
C LYS A 55 7.37 12.36 10.69
N ALA A 56 6.53 11.89 11.61
CA ALA A 56 6.21 12.63 12.83
C ALA A 56 7.44 12.88 13.72
N ARG A 57 8.34 11.90 13.80
CA ARG A 57 9.62 12.02 14.53
C ARG A 57 10.57 13.02 13.88
N ILE A 58 10.73 12.98 12.56
CA ILE A 58 11.61 13.91 11.81
C ILE A 58 11.10 15.35 11.93
N VAL A 59 9.78 15.55 11.90
CA VAL A 59 9.15 16.88 11.97
C VAL A 59 9.06 17.44 13.40
N LYS A 60 9.59 16.75 14.43
CA LYS A 60 9.52 17.14 15.85
C LYS A 60 8.08 17.44 16.34
N ALA A 61 7.06 16.86 15.71
CA ALA A 61 5.71 16.92 16.25
C ALA A 61 5.70 16.11 17.56
N ALA A 62 5.33 16.75 18.68
CA ALA A 62 5.42 16.21 20.03
C ALA A 62 5.04 14.71 20.08
N CYS A 63 5.85 13.89 20.76
CA CYS A 63 5.85 12.42 20.71
C CYS A 63 4.47 11.75 20.87
N CYS A 64 3.52 12.36 21.62
CA CYS A 64 2.12 11.92 21.71
C CYS A 64 1.35 11.98 20.37
N SER A 65 1.82 12.74 19.38
CA SER A 65 1.22 12.89 18.06
C SER A 65 1.75 11.90 17.02
N ALA A 66 2.83 11.15 17.29
CA ALA A 66 3.46 10.30 16.26
C ALA A 66 2.57 9.12 15.86
N VAL A 67 1.95 8.46 16.85
CA VAL A 67 0.96 7.40 16.62
C VAL A 67 -0.27 7.96 15.90
N LYS A 68 -0.74 9.14 16.30
CA LYS A 68 -1.88 9.83 15.64
C LYS A 68 -1.57 10.14 14.18
N GLN A 69 -0.36 10.60 13.86
CA GLN A 69 0.06 10.88 12.49
C GLN A 69 0.23 9.61 11.66
N GLY A 70 0.79 8.54 12.24
CA GLY A 70 0.81 7.21 11.63
C GLY A 70 -0.59 6.72 11.29
N LEU A 71 -1.53 6.84 12.24
CA LEU A 71 -2.92 6.43 12.04
C LEU A 71 -3.65 7.29 10.99
N LEU A 72 -3.47 8.61 11.02
CA LEU A 72 -4.02 9.53 10.01
C LEU A 72 -3.49 9.20 8.60
N MET A 73 -2.20 8.85 8.49
CA MET A 73 -1.59 8.47 7.22
C MET A 73 -2.12 7.11 6.72
N MET A 74 -2.29 6.15 7.62
CA MET A 74 -2.90 4.86 7.31
C MET A 74 -4.37 5.01 6.89
N MET A 75 -5.15 5.87 7.56
CA MET A 75 -6.53 6.16 7.18
C MET A 75 -6.61 6.78 5.79
N ASN A 76 -5.81 7.81 5.49
CA ASN A 76 -5.76 8.40 4.15
C ASN A 76 -5.34 7.38 3.08
N GLY A 77 -4.37 6.53 3.39
CA GLY A 77 -3.99 5.42 2.51
C GLY A 77 -5.14 4.44 2.27
N SER A 78 -5.93 4.12 3.31
CA SER A 78 -7.09 3.23 3.19
C SER A 78 -8.21 3.81 2.32
N PHE A 79 -8.49 5.12 2.42
CA PHE A 79 -9.44 5.79 1.53
C PHE A 79 -8.95 5.80 0.08
N ALA A 80 -7.66 6.05 -0.14
CA ALA A 80 -7.08 5.97 -1.48
C ALA A 80 -7.16 4.55 -2.07
N ALA A 81 -6.88 3.53 -1.27
CA ALA A 81 -6.99 2.13 -1.67
C ALA A 81 -8.43 1.73 -1.98
N ALA A 82 -9.39 2.15 -1.14
CA ALA A 82 -10.81 1.91 -1.37
C ALA A 82 -11.30 2.59 -2.67
N ALA A 83 -10.88 3.85 -2.91
CA ALA A 83 -11.19 4.54 -4.15
C ALA A 83 -10.59 3.80 -5.36
N ALA A 84 -9.34 3.36 -5.28
CA ALA A 84 -8.70 2.58 -6.34
C ALA A 84 -9.44 1.25 -6.62
N TYR A 85 -9.89 0.54 -5.57
CA TYR A 85 -10.69 -0.67 -5.70
C TYR A 85 -12.05 -0.40 -6.37
N LEU A 86 -12.77 0.65 -5.94
CA LEU A 86 -14.05 1.02 -6.53
C LEU A 86 -13.93 1.42 -8.00
N VAL A 87 -12.84 2.11 -8.37
CA VAL A 87 -12.55 2.43 -9.77
C VAL A 87 -12.28 1.15 -10.58
N GLY A 88 -11.49 0.22 -10.04
CA GLY A 88 -11.25 -1.08 -10.70
C GLY A 88 -12.55 -1.88 -10.90
N TRP A 89 -13.36 -1.98 -9.85
CA TRP A 89 -14.66 -2.66 -9.89
C TRP A 89 -15.64 -2.00 -10.86
N GLY A 90 -15.69 -0.66 -10.87
CA GLY A 90 -16.54 0.09 -11.80
C GLY A 90 -16.13 -0.08 -13.26
N LEU A 91 -14.82 -0.14 -13.53
CA LEU A 91 -14.29 -0.41 -14.86
C LEU A 91 -14.61 -1.83 -15.33
N GLU A 92 -14.46 -2.81 -14.44
CA GLU A 92 -14.83 -4.21 -14.69
C GLU A 92 -16.32 -4.33 -15.05
N ALA A 93 -17.18 -3.69 -14.26
CA ALA A 93 -18.62 -3.64 -14.50
C ALA A 93 -18.98 -2.96 -15.83
N ALA A 94 -18.30 -1.87 -16.18
CA ALA A 94 -18.56 -1.12 -17.43
C ALA A 94 -18.12 -1.90 -18.69
N LEU A 95 -17.04 -2.68 -18.58
CA LEU A 95 -16.52 -3.48 -19.69
C LEU A 95 -17.16 -4.87 -19.77
N GLY A 96 -17.97 -5.28 -18.79
CA GLY A 96 -18.61 -6.60 -18.73
C GLY A 96 -17.61 -7.76 -18.63
N VAL A 97 -16.37 -7.48 -18.20
CA VAL A 97 -15.32 -8.48 -18.00
C VAL A 97 -15.46 -9.00 -16.58
N ASN A 98 -15.24 -10.29 -16.33
CA ASN A 98 -15.19 -10.84 -14.97
C ASN A 98 -13.74 -11.19 -14.64
N LEU A 99 -13.02 -10.26 -14.02
CA LEU A 99 -11.64 -10.42 -13.59
C LEU A 99 -11.51 -11.41 -12.42
N ALA A 100 -12.63 -11.71 -11.73
CA ALA A 100 -12.68 -12.70 -10.67
C ALA A 100 -12.27 -14.12 -11.12
N GLY A 101 -12.38 -14.45 -12.41
CA GLY A 101 -11.94 -15.74 -12.97
C GLY A 101 -10.45 -15.83 -13.35
N ALA A 102 -9.72 -14.71 -13.37
CA ALA A 102 -8.32 -14.68 -13.83
C ALA A 102 -7.29 -14.90 -12.71
N GLN A 103 -7.71 -14.84 -11.44
CA GLN A 103 -6.84 -15.06 -10.27
C GLN A 103 -6.85 -16.52 -9.78
N SER A 104 -7.66 -17.39 -10.41
CA SER A 104 -7.80 -18.83 -10.11
C SER A 104 -7.06 -19.76 -11.08
N GLY A 105 -6.12 -19.23 -11.88
CA GLY A 105 -5.25 -20.00 -12.80
C GLY A 105 -3.82 -20.14 -12.28
#